data_AF-A0A6B3NNX0-F1
#
_entry.id   AF-A0A6B3NNX0-F1
#
_cell.length_a   1.000
_cell.length_b   1.000
_cell.length_c   1.000
_cell.angle_alpha   90.00
_cell.angle_beta   90.00
_cell.angle_gamma   90.00
#
_symmetry.space_group_name_H-M   'P 1'
#
loop_
_entity.id
_entity.type
_entity.pdbx_description
1 polymer ?
#
loop_
_entity_poly.entity_id
_entity_poly.type
_entity_poly.pdbx_seq_one_letter_code
_entity_poly.pdbx_strand_id
1 'polypeptide(L)' 'MSTLVEPLRLLLLAEGPQWAAALGECLPLLANGAVLVTAPSWESVDSLFARDRNALVLAT' A
#
# COMPACT_ATOMS: atom_id res chain seq x y z
N MET A 1 22.80 14.77 -6.31
CA MET A 1 21.40 14.93 -6.74
C MET A 1 20.68 13.64 -6.42
N SER A 2 20.05 13.54 -5.25
CA SER A 2 19.27 12.36 -4.86
C SER A 2 17.86 12.84 -4.64
N THR A 3 17.00 12.50 -5.58
CA THR A 3 15.57 12.80 -5.59
C THR A 3 14.98 12.40 -4.25
N LEU A 4 14.29 13.33 -3.59
CA LEU A 4 13.32 13.00 -2.56
C LEU A 4 12.35 12.02 -3.21
N VAL A 5 12.53 10.72 -2.95
CA VAL A 5 11.57 9.72 -3.39
C VAL A 5 10.33 9.98 -2.57
N GLU A 6 9.39 10.68 -3.17
CA GLU A 6 8.05 10.84 -2.63
C GLU A 6 7.53 9.46 -2.19
N PRO A 7 6.79 9.39 -1.07
CA PRO A 7 6.30 8.13 -0.55
C PRO A 7 5.60 7.34 -1.66
N LEU A 8 6.03 6.09 -1.88
CA LEU A 8 5.51 5.27 -2.96
C LEU A 8 4.09 4.84 -2.61
N ARG A 9 3.13 5.35 -3.39
CA ARG A 9 1.70 5.09 -3.26
C ARG A 9 1.25 4.16 -4.37
N LEU A 10 0.86 2.94 -4.02
CA LEU A 10 0.48 1.91 -4.98
C LEU A 10 -0.95 1.43 -4.70
N LEU A 11 -1.81 1.52 -5.70
CA LEU A 11 -3.17 0.95 -5.69
C LEU A 11 -3.16 -0.38 -6.44
N LEU A 12 -3.52 -1.44 -5.75
CA LEU A 12 -3.66 -2.79 -6.28
C LEU A 12 -5.15 -3.11 -6.40
N LEU A 13 -5.59 -3.47 -7.60
CA LEU A 13 -6.95 -3.94 -7.85
C LEU A 13 -6.94 -5.47 -7.78
N ALA A 14 -7.75 -6.04 -6.90
CA ALA A 14 -7.88 -7.47 -6.73
C ALA A 14 -9.35 -7.89 -6.85
N GLU A 15 -9.58 -9.12 -7.32
CA GLU A 15 -10.93 -9.66 -7.48
C GLU A 15 -11.59 -10.01 -6.13
N GLY A 16 -10.81 -10.16 -5.06
CA GLY A 16 -11.33 -10.57 -3.76
C GLY A 16 -10.33 -10.46 -2.61
N PRO A 17 -10.82 -10.57 -1.36
CA PRO A 17 -10.04 -10.32 -0.16
C PRO A 17 -8.94 -11.35 0.08
N GLN A 18 -8.93 -12.48 -0.62
CA GLN A 18 -7.86 -13.48 -0.50
C GLN A 18 -6.48 -12.92 -0.85
N TRP A 19 -6.43 -11.90 -1.72
CA TRP A 19 -5.19 -11.24 -2.10
C TRP A 19 -4.57 -10.43 -0.96
N ALA A 20 -5.36 -9.93 -0.02
CA ALA A 20 -4.84 -9.19 1.14
C ALA A 20 -3.95 -10.10 2.01
N ALA A 21 -4.37 -11.35 2.21
CA ALA A 21 -3.59 -12.34 2.96
C ALA A 21 -2.30 -12.72 2.22
N ALA A 22 -2.39 -13.02 0.92
CA ALA A 22 -1.23 -13.40 0.12
C ALA A 22 -0.19 -12.27 0.01
N LEU A 23 -0.64 -11.02 -0.14
CA LEU A 23 0.23 -9.85 -0.18
C LEU A 23 0.80 -9.52 1.20
N GLY A 24 0.01 -9.67 2.26
CA GLY A 24 0.45 -9.47 3.64
C GLY A 24 1.65 -10.34 4.01
N GLU A 25 1.67 -11.60 3.56
CA GLU A 25 2.79 -12.52 3.79
C GLU A 25 4.05 -12.16 2.96
N CYS A 26 3.86 -11.54 1.79
CA CYS A 26 4.96 -11.10 0.93
C CYS A 26 5.55 -9.75 1.36
N LEU A 27 4.77 -8.89 2.02
CA LEU A 27 5.17 -7.53 2.39
C LEU A 27 6.43 -7.45 3.27
N PRO A 28 6.61 -8.30 4.30
CA PRO A 28 7.83 -8.32 5.10
C PRO A 28 9.11 -8.59 4.29
N LEU A 29 8.98 -9.24 3.12
CA LEU A 29 10.10 -9.49 2.21
C LEU A 29 10.47 -8.22 1.40
N LEU A 30 9.53 -7.31 1.21
CA LEU A 30 9.83 -5.97 0.71
C LEU A 30 10.34 -5.14 1.88
N ALA A 31 11.67 -5.05 2.04
CA ALA A 31 12.40 -4.34 3.08
C ALA A 31 12.17 -2.81 3.17
N ASN A 32 11.03 -2.30 2.68
CA ASN A 32 10.75 -0.90 2.42
C ASN A 32 9.66 -0.31 3.34
N GLY A 33 9.27 -1.02 4.41
CA GLY A 33 8.33 -0.53 5.42
C GLY A 33 6.95 -0.15 4.87
N ALA A 34 6.56 -0.75 3.73
CA ALA A 34 5.27 -0.51 3.14
C ALA A 34 4.16 -1.04 4.07
N VAL A 35 3.03 -0.35 4.12
CA VAL A 35 1.86 -0.81 4.87
C VAL A 35 0.80 -1.24 3.87
N LEU A 36 0.30 -2.47 4.02
CA LEU A 36 -0.85 -2.96 3.25
C LEU A 36 -2.14 -2.58 3.95
N VAL A 37 -3.06 -1.96 3.23
CA VAL A 37 -4.41 -1.65 3.70
C VAL A 37 -5.43 -2.09 2.66
N THR A 38 -6.47 -2.78 3.10
CA THR A 38 -7.62 -3.11 2.26
C THR A 38 -8.64 -1.97 2.35
N ALA A 39 -8.96 -1.34 1.23
CA ALA A 39 -9.93 -0.25 1.16
C ALA A 39 -10.59 -0.19 -0.21
N PRO A 40 -11.87 0.23 -0.31
CA PRO A 40 -12.59 0.30 -1.59
C PRO A 40 -12.03 1.35 -2.55
N SER A 41 -11.23 2.29 -2.05
CA SER A 41 -10.60 3.35 -2.85
C SER A 41 -9.39 3.95 -2.13
N TRP A 42 -8.50 4.59 -2.89
CA TRP A 42 -7.38 5.35 -2.34
C TRP A 42 -7.83 6.52 -1.46
N GLU A 43 -8.90 7.24 -1.83
CA GLU A 43 -9.40 8.41 -1.08
C GLU A 43 -9.74 8.08 0.38
N SER A 44 -10.20 6.86 0.65
CA SER A 44 -10.55 6.41 2.00
C SER A 44 -9.33 6.27 2.93
N VAL A 45 -8.13 6.14 2.36
CA VAL A 45 -6.89 5.84 3.10
C VAL A 45 -5.80 6.88 2.86
N ASP A 46 -6.01 7.85 1.97
CA ASP A 46 -5.09 8.94 1.70
C ASP A 46 -4.69 9.70 2.98
N SER A 47 -5.66 9.97 3.86
CA SER A 47 -5.45 10.64 5.14
C SER A 47 -4.54 9.86 6.10
N LEU A 48 -4.52 8.52 6.02
CA LEU A 48 -3.64 7.66 6.81
C LEU A 48 -2.19 7.66 6.29
N PHE A 49 -2.01 7.90 4.99
CA PHE A 49 -0.72 7.85 4.31
C PHE A 49 -0.14 9.22 3.94
N ALA A 50 -0.82 10.30 4.31
CA ALA A 50 -0.37 11.67 4.14
C ALA A 50 0.96 12.03 4.85
N ARG A 51 1.46 11.18 5.76
CA ARG A 51 2.67 11.40 6.58
C ARG A 51 3.88 10.57 6.12
N ASP A 52 4.19 10.58 4.83
CA ASP A 52 5.43 10.02 4.27
C ASP A 52 5.66 8.53 4.56
N ARG A 53 4.63 7.70 4.33
CA ARG A 53 4.77 6.23 4.38
C ARG A 53 4.51 5.61 3.02
N ASN A 54 5.32 4.62 2.69
CA ASN A 54 5.04 3.75 1.55
C ASN A 54 3.76 2.96 1.83
N ALA A 55 2.83 2.99 0.91
CA ALA A 55 1.48 2.51 1.13
C ALA A 55 1.01 1.68 -0.06
N LEU A 56 0.53 0.49 0.27
CA LEU A 56 -0.07 -0.46 -0.67
C LEU A 56 -1.55 -0.55 -0.31
N VAL A 57 -2.40 -0.09 -1.20
CA VAL A 57 -3.85 -0.12 -1.02
C VAL A 57 -4.42 -1.21 -1.90
N LEU A 58 -5.07 -2.19 -1.30
CA LEU A 58 -5.78 -3.24 -2.03
C LEU A 58 -7.26 -2.86 -2.11
N ALA A 59 -7.73 -2.58 -3.32
CA ALA A 59 -9.15 -2.41 -3.63
C ALA A 59 -9.70 -3.71 -4.20
N THR A 60 -10.76 -4.21 -3.57
CA THR A 60 -11.53 -5.39 -3.95
C THR A 60 -12.95 -5.02 -4.31
#